data_AF-A0A538F8F3-F1
#
_entry.id   AF-A0A538F8F3-F1
#
_cell.length_a   1.000
_cell.length_b   1.000
_cell.length_c   1.000
_cell.angle_alpha   90.00
_cell.angle_beta   90.00
_cell.angle_gamma   90.00
#
_symmetry.space_group_name_H-M   'P 1'
#
loop_
_entity.id
_entity.type
_entity.pdbx_description
1 polymer ?
#
loop_
_entity_poly.entity_id
_entity_poly.type
_entity_poly.pdbx_seq_one_letter_code
_entity_poly.pdbx_strand_id
1 'polypeptide(L)' 'MTTKIVVSLPDEQVAAARRAVSEGPAASVSAYIAGALAPKTTYDQLAALLADMAAESGPPSEEDRVWARRALGLA' A
#
# COMPACT_ATOMS: atom_id res chain seq x y z
N MET A 1 19.35 -6.98 10.30
CA MET A 1 19.61 -8.43 10.42
C MET A 1 18.52 -9.18 9.65
N THR A 2 18.84 -10.35 9.09
CA THR A 2 17.87 -11.19 8.35
C THR A 2 17.91 -12.62 8.88
N THR A 3 16.74 -13.25 9.01
CA THR A 3 16.60 -14.64 9.46
C THR A 3 16.16 -15.52 8.29
N LYS A 4 16.80 -16.67 8.10
CA LYS A 4 16.40 -17.63 7.07
C LYS A 4 15.19 -18.43 7.55
N ILE A 5 14.14 -18.45 6.74
CA ILE A 5 12.95 -19.26 6.94
C ILE A 5 12.74 -20.17 5.72
N VAL A 6 12.20 -21.36 5.93
CA VAL A 6 11.76 -22.26 4.86
C VAL A 6 10.25 -22.36 4.93
N VAL A 7 9.57 -22.06 3.83
CA VAL A 7 8.12 -22.05 3.73
C VAL A 7 7.69 -22.78 2.46
N SER A 8 6.58 -23.49 2.52
CA SER A 8 5.89 -24.01 1.34
C SER A 8 4.89 -22.97 0.86
N LEU A 9 4.88 -22.71 -0.44
CA LEU A 9 3.95 -21.78 -1.08
C LEU A 9 3.26 -22.51 -2.25
N PRO A 10 2.01 -22.16 -2.59
CA PRO A 10 1.38 -22.59 -3.82
C PRO A 10 2.22 -22.28 -5.06
N ASP A 11 2.17 -23.16 -6.06
CA ASP A 11 3.00 -23.05 -7.27
C ASP A 11 2.79 -21.74 -8.02
N GLU A 12 1.55 -21.22 -8.05
CA GLU A 12 1.23 -19.95 -8.68
C GLU A 12 1.92 -18.76 -8.01
N GLN A 13 2.11 -18.82 -6.69
CA GLN A 13 2.81 -17.77 -5.93
C GLN A 13 4.32 -17.83 -6.17
N VAL A 14 4.88 -19.04 -6.29
CA VAL A 14 6.29 -19.24 -6.66
C VAL A 14 6.54 -18.71 -8.09
N ALA A 15 5.64 -19.00 -9.03
CA ALA A 15 5.73 -18.50 -10.39
C ALA A 15 5.64 -16.97 -10.45
N ALA A 16 4.74 -16.36 -9.67
CA ALA A 16 4.62 -14.91 -9.57
C ALA A 16 5.91 -14.27 -9.03
N ALA A 17 6.49 -14.82 -7.95
CA ALA A 17 7.74 -14.33 -7.40
C ALA A 17 8.91 -14.43 -8.39
N ARG A 18 8.98 -15.51 -9.18
CA ARG A 18 10.01 -15.68 -10.22
C ARG A 18 9.84 -14.67 -11.36
N ARG A 19 8.61 -14.47 -11.84
CA ARG A 19 8.32 -13.44 -12.86
C ARG A 19 8.68 -12.04 -12.37
N ALA A 20 8.35 -11.73 -11.12
CA ALA A 20 8.68 -10.44 -10.50
C ALA A 20 10.20 -10.19 -10.37
N VAL A 21 11.04 -11.23 -10.44
CA VAL A 21 12.51 -11.11 -10.46
C VAL A 21 13.05 -11.08 -11.90
N SER A 22 12.43 -11.81 -12.83
CA SER A 22 12.89 -11.88 -14.23
C SER A 22 12.43 -10.69 -15.08
N GLU A 23 11.22 -10.18 -14.83
CA GLU A 23 10.55 -9.17 -15.65
C GLU A 23 10.57 -7.77 -15.00
N GLY A 24 10.99 -7.66 -13.74
CA GLY A 24 10.93 -6.38 -13.03
C GLY A 24 11.32 -6.43 -11.55
N PRO A 25 10.66 -5.65 -10.68
CA PRO A 25 11.25 -4.71 -9.72
C PRO A 25 11.98 -5.29 -8.50
N ALA A 26 12.07 -6.61 -8.35
CA ALA A 26 12.68 -7.23 -7.17
C ALA A 26 14.03 -7.86 -7.50
N ALA A 27 15.09 -7.45 -6.80
CA ALA A 27 16.45 -7.97 -7.00
C ALA A 27 16.61 -9.47 -6.65
N SER A 28 15.65 -10.08 -5.94
CA SER A 28 15.62 -11.49 -5.61
C SER A 28 14.23 -11.93 -5.10
N VAL A 29 14.00 -13.25 -5.04
CA VAL A 29 12.78 -13.82 -4.44
C VAL A 29 12.64 -13.42 -2.98
N SER A 30 13.75 -13.39 -2.23
CA SER A 30 13.75 -12.95 -0.83
C SER A 30 13.38 -11.47 -0.70
N ALA A 31 13.85 -10.61 -1.62
CA ALA A 31 13.47 -9.19 -1.65
C ALA A 31 11.99 -9.00 -2.00
N TYR A 32 11.46 -9.78 -2.95
CA TYR A 32 10.04 -9.80 -3.28
C TYR A 32 9.17 -10.18 -2.08
N ILE A 33 9.50 -11.28 -1.40
CA ILE A 33 8.79 -11.74 -0.20
C ILE A 33 8.93 -10.71 0.93
N ALA A 34 10.13 -10.16 1.16
CA ALA A 34 10.34 -9.15 2.19
C ALA A 34 9.54 -7.87 1.94
N GLY A 35 9.37 -7.44 0.68
CA GLY A 35 8.50 -6.32 0.32
C GLY A 35 7.01 -6.62 0.50
N ALA A 36 6.58 -7.86 0.27
CA ALA A 36 5.21 -8.29 0.52
C ALA A 36 4.90 -8.48 2.02
N LEU A 37 5.90 -8.89 2.81
CA LEU A 37 5.83 -9.03 4.26
C LEU A 37 6.10 -7.72 5.00
N ALA A 38 6.69 -6.73 4.34
CA ALA A 38 6.82 -5.40 4.88
C ALA A 38 5.40 -4.94 5.24
N PRO A 39 5.20 -4.36 6.43
CA PRO A 39 3.88 -3.87 6.78
C PRO A 39 3.40 -2.94 5.66
N LYS A 40 2.11 -2.96 5.35
CA LYS A 40 1.45 -1.95 4.50
C LYS A 40 1.43 -0.59 5.21
N THR A 41 2.49 -0.27 5.95
CA THR A 41 2.64 0.87 6.84
C THR A 41 2.41 2.14 6.07
N THR A 42 2.76 2.26 4.80
CA THR A 42 2.55 3.52 4.07
C THR A 42 1.07 3.89 3.96
N TYR A 43 0.19 2.94 3.63
CA TYR A 43 -1.24 3.24 3.51
C TYR A 43 -1.93 3.26 4.87
N ASP A 44 -1.52 2.40 5.81
CA ASP A 44 -2.08 2.39 7.16
C ASP A 44 -1.64 3.64 7.96
N GLN A 45 -0.40 4.12 7.78
CA GLN A 45 0.08 5.39 8.35
C GLN A 45 -0.58 6.59 7.68
N LEU A 46 -0.82 6.55 6.37
CA LEU A 46 -1.56 7.61 5.68
C LEU A 46 -3.01 7.67 6.19
N ALA A 47 -3.67 6.52 6.34
CA ALA A 47 -5.02 6.45 6.90
C ALA A 47 -5.06 6.99 8.34
N ALA A 48 -4.09 6.61 9.18
CA ALA A 48 -3.96 7.13 10.54
C ALA A 48 -3.73 8.65 10.56
N LEU A 49 -2.80 9.16 9.74
CA LEU A 49 -2.51 10.59 9.62
C LEU A 49 -3.75 11.39 9.18
N LEU A 50 -4.47 10.89 8.16
CA LEU A 50 -5.70 11.53 7.69
C LEU A 50 -6.80 11.50 8.75
N ALA A 51 -6.89 10.44 9.54
CA ALA A 51 -7.84 10.35 10.66
C ALA A 51 -7.50 11.36 11.77
N ASP A 52 -6.23 11.52 12.11
CA ASP A 52 -5.76 12.51 13.09
C ASP A 52 -6.07 13.94 12.62
N MET A 53 -5.79 14.26 11.34
CA MET A 53 -6.11 15.56 10.74
C MET A 53 -7.62 15.85 10.75
N ALA A 54 -8.45 14.83 10.46
CA ALA A 54 -9.90 14.95 10.48
C ALA A 54 -10.45 15.10 11.91
N ALA A 55 -9.82 14.48 12.90
CA ALA A 55 -10.19 14.63 14.30
C ALA A 55 -9.90 16.06 14.82
N GLU A 56 -8.81 16.67 14.37
CA GLU A 56 -8.43 18.05 14.73
C GLU A 56 -9.28 19.10 14.01
N SER A 57 -9.52 18.91 12.71
CA SER A 57 -10.17 19.91 11.84
C SER A 57 -11.70 19.76 11.81
N GLY A 58 -12.22 18.60 12.18
CA GLY A 58 -13.61 18.21 11.96
C GLY A 58 -13.88 17.73 10.51
N PRO A 59 -15.06 17.14 10.25
CA PRO A 59 -15.43 16.70 8.91
C PRO A 59 -15.67 17.90 7.97
N PRO A 60 -15.39 17.76 6.65
CA PRO A 60 -15.65 18.81 5.67
C PRO A 60 -17.14 19.19 5.63
N SER A 61 -17.41 20.48 5.55
CA SER A 61 -18.76 21.02 5.43
C SER A 61 -19.38 20.70 4.08
N GLU A 62 -20.69 20.93 3.94
CA GLU A 62 -21.36 20.76 2.65
C GLU A 62 -20.83 21.74 1.58
N GLU A 63 -20.45 22.95 1.99
CA GLU A 63 -19.83 23.94 1.10
C GLU A 63 -18.48 23.46 0.58
N ASP A 64 -17.64 22.87 1.45
CA ASP A 64 -16.35 22.28 1.06
C ASP A 64 -16.54 21.14 0.05
N ARG A 65 -17.58 20.32 0.24
CA ARG A 65 -17.92 19.22 -0.66
C ARG A 65 -18.38 19.72 -2.02
N VAL A 66 -19.24 20.75 -2.06
CA VAL A 66 -19.71 21.37 -3.30
C VAL A 66 -18.56 22.00 -4.06
N TRP A 67 -17.66 22.72 -3.37
CA TRP A 67 -16.44 23.25 -3.96
C TRP A 67 -15.56 22.14 -4.55
N ALA A 68 -15.30 21.07 -3.79
CA ALA A 68 -14.44 19.98 -4.22
C ALA A 68 -14.99 19.27 -5.47
N ARG A 69 -16.30 19.02 -5.54
CA ARG A 69 -16.93 18.43 -6.73
C ARG A 69 -16.74 19.29 -7.98
N ARG A 70 -16.86 20.61 -7.86
CA ARG A 70 -16.60 21.55 -8.97
C ARG A 70 -15.13 21.52 -9.39
N ALA A 71 -14.21 21.58 -8.43
CA ALA A 71 -12.76 21.56 -8.70
C ALA A 71 -12.30 20.27 -9.38
N LEU A 72 -12.93 19.14 -9.05
CA LEU A 72 -12.64 17.82 -9.64
C LEU A 72 -13.40 17.55 -10.95
N GLY A 73 -14.23 18.48 -11.44
CA GLY A 73 -15.04 18.30 -12.65
C GLY A 73 -16.13 17.24 -12.51
N LEU A 74 -16.60 16.99 -11.29
CA LEU A 74 -17.65 16.02 -10.94
C LEU A 74 -19.03 16.68 -10.76
N ALA A 75 -19.16 17.93 -11.22
CA ALA A 75 -20.36 18.76 -11.11
C ALA A 75 -21.20 18.69 -12.39
#